data_AF-A0A4Y8K5P6-F1
#
_entry.id   AF-A0A4Y8K5P6-F1
#
_cell.length_a   1.000
_cell.length_b   1.000
_cell.length_c   1.000
_cell.angle_alpha   90.00
_cell.angle_beta   90.00
_cell.angle_gamma   90.00
#
_symmetry.space_group_name_H-M   'P 1'
#
loop_
_entity.id
_entity.type
_entity.pdbx_description
1 polymer ?
#
loop_
_entity_poly.entity_id
_entity_poly.type
_entity_poly.pdbx_seq_one_letter_code
_entity_poly.pdbx_strand_id
1 'polypeptide(L)'
;MDLIAATEMSIEAAGLKPIDAGAVEALRALARKIQAWDVIVEFALDDAAQSESRPSVPQNDNVSISAYLKYCDQLGFTPAGRKALEPKGGPLPAPKVENELERFKREQAEKRQQSA
;
A
#
# COMPACT_ATOMS: atom_id res chain seq x y z
N MET A 1 20.18 12.60 -6.94
CA MET A 1 19.28 11.45 -7.14
C MET A 1 17.89 12.02 -7.28
N ASP A 2 17.15 11.64 -8.33
CA ASP A 2 15.78 12.11 -8.53
C ASP A 2 14.76 11.13 -7.91
N LEU A 3 13.49 11.53 -7.87
CA LEU A 3 12.44 10.74 -7.22
C LEU A 3 12.25 9.40 -7.93
N ILE A 4 12.25 9.39 -9.26
CA ILE A 4 12.08 8.17 -10.07
C ILE A 4 13.19 7.16 -9.74
N ALA A 5 14.46 7.58 -9.77
CA ALA A 5 15.59 6.71 -9.43
C ALA A 5 15.50 6.20 -7.99
N ALA A 6 15.07 7.04 -7.04
CA ALA A 6 14.88 6.62 -5.65
C ALA A 6 13.75 5.58 -5.51
N THR A 7 12.66 5.75 -6.26
CA THR A 7 11.55 4.78 -6.32
C THR A 7 12.02 3.44 -6.88
N GLU A 8 12.74 3.42 -8.00
CA GLU A 8 13.22 2.18 -8.62
C GLU A 8 14.21 1.45 -7.70
N MET A 9 15.16 2.17 -7.09
CA MET A 9 16.07 1.57 -6.10
C MET A 9 15.33 0.93 -4.92
N SER A 10 14.22 1.52 -4.48
CA SER A 10 13.41 0.95 -3.40
C SER A 10 12.65 -0.30 -3.85
N ILE A 11 12.11 -0.30 -5.08
CA ILE A 11 11.42 -1.44 -5.68
C ILE A 11 12.37 -2.63 -5.82
N GLU A 12 13.59 -2.40 -6.34
CA GLU A 12 14.62 -3.44 -6.51
C GLU A 12 15.04 -4.06 -5.17
N ALA A 13 15.13 -3.26 -4.11
CA ALA A 13 15.54 -3.71 -2.80
C ALA A 13 14.47 -4.47 -2.00
N ALA A 14 13.18 -4.35 -2.39
CA ALA A 14 12.07 -4.78 -1.53
C ALA A 14 11.65 -6.24 -1.67
N GLY A 15 12.22 -7.00 -2.63
CA GLY A 15 11.88 -8.42 -2.80
C GLY A 15 10.39 -8.66 -3.11
N LEU A 16 9.78 -7.77 -3.90
CA LEU A 16 8.35 -7.77 -4.23
C LEU A 16 7.93 -9.02 -5.01
N LYS A 17 6.65 -9.39 -4.90
CA LYS A 17 6.05 -10.55 -5.57
C LYS A 17 5.30 -10.10 -6.83
N PRO A 18 5.00 -11.02 -7.76
CA PRO A 18 4.20 -10.69 -8.95
C PRO A 18 2.83 -10.07 -8.63
N ILE A 19 2.23 -10.40 -7.48
CA ILE A 19 0.94 -9.83 -7.05
C ILE A 19 1.04 -8.32 -6.74
N ASP A 20 2.23 -7.81 -6.46
CA ASP A 20 2.47 -6.40 -6.12
C ASP A 20 2.60 -5.51 -7.37
N ALA A 21 2.61 -6.08 -8.58
CA ALA A 21 2.87 -5.36 -9.83
C ALA A 21 1.95 -4.15 -10.05
N GLY A 22 0.67 -4.25 -9.68
CA GLY A 22 -0.27 -3.13 -9.79
C GLY A 22 0.10 -1.95 -8.87
N ALA A 23 0.55 -2.23 -7.65
CA ALA A 23 1.00 -1.20 -6.72
C ALA A 23 2.33 -0.58 -7.17
N VAL A 24 3.23 -1.38 -7.75
CA VAL A 24 4.49 -0.91 -8.34
C VAL A 24 4.24 0.06 -9.48
N GLU A 25 3.37 -0.28 -10.43
CA GLU A 25 3.08 0.61 -11.57
C GLU A 25 2.37 1.89 -11.14
N ALA A 26 1.47 1.81 -10.15
CA ALA A 26 0.85 3.01 -9.56
C ALA A 26 1.91 3.92 -8.92
N LEU A 27 2.85 3.36 -8.15
CA LEU A 27 3.93 4.10 -7.52
C LEU A 27 4.85 4.78 -8.56
N ARG A 28 5.20 4.07 -9.64
CA ARG A 28 5.97 4.62 -10.77
C ARG A 28 5.27 5.79 -11.46
N ALA A 29 3.96 5.66 -11.70
CA ALA A 29 3.16 6.72 -12.29
C ALA A 29 3.14 7.98 -11.40
N LEU A 30 2.99 7.79 -10.09
CA LEU A 30 3.02 8.88 -9.12
C LEU A 30 4.40 9.54 -9.05
N ALA A 31 5.49 8.77 -9.03
CA ALA A 31 6.85 9.30 -9.03
C ALA A 31 7.11 10.20 -10.24
N ARG A 32 6.73 9.74 -11.44
CA ARG A 32 6.83 10.53 -12.69
C ARG A 32 6.01 11.81 -12.62
N LYS A 33 4.77 11.73 -12.13
CA LYS A 33 3.88 12.88 -12.01
C LYS A 33 4.42 13.93 -11.04
N ILE A 34 4.90 13.51 -9.87
CA ILE A 34 5.45 14.41 -8.85
C ILE A 34 6.70 15.10 -9.37
N GLN A 35 7.63 14.35 -9.96
CA GLN A 35 8.88 14.91 -10.45
C GLN A 35 8.69 15.85 -11.65
N ALA A 36 7.73 15.54 -12.54
CA ALA A 36 7.44 16.38 -13.70
C ALA A 36 6.80 17.73 -13.34
N TRP A 37 6.26 17.88 -12.13
CA TRP A 37 5.52 19.08 -11.74
C TRP A 37 6.38 20.35 -11.85
N ASP A 38 7.61 20.32 -11.33
CA ASP A 38 8.48 21.50 -11.35
C ASP A 38 8.84 21.91 -12.79
N VAL A 39 9.07 20.93 -13.67
CA VAL A 39 9.34 21.15 -15.11
C VAL A 39 8.11 21.74 -15.82
N ILE A 40 6.90 21.25 -15.49
CA ILE A 40 5.66 21.79 -16.06
C ILE A 40 5.44 23.24 -15.63
N VAL A 41 5.74 23.56 -14.37
CA VAL A 41 5.64 24.92 -13.85
C VAL A 41 6.67 25.82 -14.53
N GLU A 42 7.91 25.34 -14.69
CA GLU A 42 8.97 26.07 -15.40
C GLU A 42 8.56 26.40 -16.84
N PHE A 43 8.07 25.42 -17.60
CA PHE A 43 7.58 25.67 -18.97
C PHE A 43 6.44 26.68 -19.01
N ALA A 44 5.50 26.61 -18.07
CA ALA A 44 4.39 27.55 -17.99
C ALA A 44 4.85 28.99 -17.65
N LEU A 45 5.93 29.14 -16.89
CA LEU A 45 6.55 30.43 -16.59
C LEU A 45 7.30 30.98 -17.81
N ASP A 46 8.03 30.12 -18.52
CA ASP A 46 8.77 30.49 -19.74
C ASP A 46 7.83 30.95 -20.85
N ASP A 47 6.71 30.25 -21.06
CA ASP A 47 5.69 30.62 -22.05
C ASP A 47 5.07 31.99 -21.71
N ALA A 48 4.78 32.22 -20.43
CA ALA A 48 4.21 33.47 -19.94
C ALA A 48 5.16 34.67 -20.10
N ALA A 49 6.46 34.46 -19.92
CA ALA A 49 7.48 35.48 -20.13
C ALA A 49 7.55 35.93 -21.59
N GLN A 50 7.19 35.06 -22.55
CA GLN A 50 7.17 35.38 -23.98
C GLN A 50 5.88 36.09 -24.43
N SER A 51 4.77 35.94 -23.68
CA SER A 51 3.46 36.45 -24.07
C SER A 51 2.93 37.62 -23.21
N GLU A 52 3.70 38.10 -22.22
CA GLU A 52 3.28 39.08 -21.20
C GLU A 52 1.95 38.72 -20.48
N SER A 53 1.53 37.45 -20.54
CA SER A 53 0.30 36.97 -19.94
C SER A 53 0.56 36.21 -18.65
N ARG A 54 -0.48 35.97 -17.85
CA ARG A 54 -0.35 35.13 -16.65
C ARG A 54 0.03 33.68 -17.03
N PRO A 55 0.96 33.03 -16.30
CA PRO A 55 1.27 31.61 -16.49
C PRO A 55 0.04 30.72 -16.40
N SER A 56 -0.15 29.88 -17.44
CA SER A 56 -1.19 28.87 -17.48
C SER A 56 -0.64 27.56 -16.91
N VAL A 57 -0.52 27.52 -15.59
CA VAL A 57 -0.11 26.30 -14.88
C VAL A 57 -1.34 25.41 -14.70
N PRO A 58 -1.25 24.09 -14.98
CA PRO A 58 -2.32 23.15 -14.64
C PRO A 58 -2.70 23.21 -13.15
N GLN A 59 -3.86 22.69 -12.78
CA GLN A 59 -4.21 22.63 -11.36
C GLN A 59 -3.25 21.70 -10.61
N ASN A 60 -2.66 22.19 -9.52
CA ASN A 60 -1.79 21.37 -8.67
C ASN A 60 -2.62 20.24 -8.01
N ASP A 61 -2.09 19.02 -8.08
CA ASP A 61 -2.69 17.85 -7.44
C ASP A 61 -2.09 17.61 -6.05
N ASN A 62 -2.87 17.92 -5.02
CA ASN A 62 -2.49 17.75 -3.61
C ASN A 62 -2.56 16.30 -3.11
N VAL A 63 -3.03 15.34 -3.93
CA VAL A 63 -3.25 13.95 -3.51
C VAL A 63 -2.11 13.03 -3.93
N SER A 64 -1.40 13.34 -5.02
CA SER A 64 -0.34 12.46 -5.54
C SER A 64 0.75 12.13 -4.53
N ILE A 65 1.22 13.11 -3.75
CA ILE A 65 2.28 12.90 -2.75
C ILE A 65 1.79 12.00 -1.62
N SER A 66 0.57 12.23 -1.11
CA SER A 66 0.04 11.41 -0.02
C SER A 66 -0.27 9.98 -0.48
N ALA A 67 -0.76 9.81 -1.70
CA ALA A 67 -0.94 8.49 -2.31
C ALA A 67 0.40 7.77 -2.53
N TYR A 68 1.44 8.48 -2.97
CA TYR A 68 2.78 7.92 -3.15
C TYR A 68 3.34 7.38 -1.83
N LEU A 69 3.27 8.18 -0.77
CA LEU A 69 3.73 7.76 0.57
C LEU A 69 2.93 6.55 1.10
N LYS A 70 1.63 6.51 0.84
CA LYS A 70 0.78 5.36 1.22
C LYS A 70 1.21 4.09 0.50
N TYR A 71 1.52 4.15 -0.80
CA TYR A 71 2.03 2.98 -1.52
C TYR A 71 3.41 2.56 -1.01
N CYS A 72 4.28 3.51 -0.67
CA CYS A 72 5.56 3.21 0.00
C CYS A 72 5.35 2.46 1.33
N ASP A 73 4.37 2.86 2.14
CA ASP A 73 4.03 2.13 3.37
C ASP A 73 3.50 0.73 3.08
N GLN A 74 2.57 0.59 2.13
CA GLN A 74 1.95 -0.68 1.77
C GLN A 74 2.94 -1.70 1.20
N LEU A 75 3.95 -1.22 0.46
CA LEU A 75 5.02 -2.04 -0.10
C LEU A 75 6.20 -2.26 0.87
N GLY A 76 6.13 -1.70 2.09
CA GLY A 76 7.16 -1.90 3.09
C GLY A 76 8.45 -1.10 2.85
N PHE A 77 8.38 0.03 2.15
CA PHE A 77 9.56 0.87 1.91
C PHE A 77 9.89 1.76 3.12
N THR A 78 8.92 2.00 4.00
CA THR A 78 9.11 2.79 5.22
C THR A 78 9.29 1.90 6.46
N PRO A 79 9.89 2.39 7.55
CA PRO A 79 9.95 1.66 8.82
C PRO A 79 8.57 1.23 9.33
N ALA A 80 7.56 2.10 9.17
CA ALA A 80 6.19 1.80 9.56
C ALA A 80 5.57 0.70 8.69
N GLY A 81 5.77 0.78 7.37
CA GLY A 81 5.35 -0.24 6.41
C GLY A 81 5.97 -1.60 6.69
N ARG A 82 7.29 -1.65 6.91
CA ARG A 82 8.00 -2.89 7.27
C ARG A 82 7.41 -3.54 8.52
N LYS A 83 7.23 -2.74 9.59
CA LYS A 83 6.62 -3.22 10.84
C LYS A 83 5.19 -3.73 10.65
N ALA A 84 4.41 -3.11 9.76
CA ALA A 84 3.04 -3.53 9.48
C ALA A 84 2.95 -4.86 8.70
N LEU A 85 3.97 -5.16 7.89
CA LEU A 85 4.08 -6.40 7.12
C LEU A 85 4.67 -7.58 7.92
N GLU A 86 5.27 -7.32 9.08
CA GLU A 86 5.70 -8.39 9.98
C GLU A 86 4.50 -9.25 10.37
N PRO A 87 4.58 -10.59 10.21
CA PRO A 87 3.51 -11.46 10.67
C PRO A 87 3.32 -11.21 12.16
N LYS A 88 2.07 -10.91 12.56
CA LYS A 88 1.69 -10.81 13.97
C LYS A 88 1.78 -12.21 14.59
N GLY A 89 3.01 -12.64 14.88
CA GLY A 89 3.35 -13.91 15.50
C GLY A 89 2.96 -13.90 16.97
N GLY A 90 1.66 -13.87 17.26
CA GLY A 90 1.18 -14.57 18.44
C GLY A 90 1.20 -16.08 18.14
N PRO A 91 1.44 -16.94 19.14
CA PRO A 91 1.28 -18.38 18.95
C PRO A 91 -0.07 -18.64 18.28
N LEU A 92 -0.09 -19.46 17.21
CA LEU A 92 -1.34 -19.99 16.69
C LEU A 92 -2.13 -20.52 17.90
N PRO A 93 -3.42 -20.19 18.06
CA PRO A 93 -4.20 -20.76 19.14
C PRO A 93 -4.05 -22.28 19.05
N ALA A 94 -3.62 -22.90 20.15
CA ALA A 94 -3.45 -24.34 20.21
C ALA A 94 -4.71 -25.01 19.64
N PRO A 95 -4.58 -26.08 18.83
CA PRO A 95 -5.74 -26.76 18.29
C PRO A 95 -6.72 -27.03 19.43
N LYS A 96 -7.98 -26.60 19.25
CA LYS A 96 -9.03 -26.83 20.26
C LYS A 96 -9.22 -28.35 20.37
N VAL A 97 -8.52 -28.96 21.32
CA VAL A 97 -8.79 -30.35 21.71
C VAL A 97 -10.16 -30.32 22.38
N GLU A 98 -11.14 -30.99 21.79
CA GLU A 98 -12.46 -31.15 22.39
C GLU A 98 -12.27 -31.78 23.78
N ASN A 99 -12.61 -31.02 24.82
CA ASN A 99 -12.54 -31.52 26.18
C ASN A 99 -13.74 -32.44 26.46
N GLU A 100 -13.62 -33.26 27.50
CA GLU A 100 -14.63 -34.27 27.84
C GLU A 100 -16.01 -33.66 28.08
N LEU A 101 -16.08 -32.42 28.57
CA LEU A 101 -17.34 -31.71 28.81
C LEU A 101 -18.06 -31.35 27.51
N GLU A 102 -17.34 -30.86 26.50
CA GLU A 102 -17.90 -30.54 25.19
C GLU A 102 -18.34 -31.81 24.45
N ARG A 103 -17.54 -32.89 24.55
CA ARG A 103 -17.92 -34.20 24.02
C ARG A 103 -19.20 -34.73 24.66
N PHE A 104 -19.29 -34.65 25.99
CA PHE A 104 -20.47 -35.09 26.74
C PHE A 104 -21.72 -34.28 26.37
N LYS A 105 -21.60 -32.96 26.21
CA LYS A 105 -22.72 -32.11 25.76
C LYS A 105 -23.21 -32.48 24.37
N ARG A 106 -22.30 -32.78 23.43
CA ARG A 106 -22.66 -33.23 22.08
C ARG A 106 -23.41 -34.55 22.12
N GLU A 107 -22.89 -35.55 22.83
CA GLU A 107 -23.51 -36.86 22.97
C GLU A 107 -24.91 -36.79 23.61
N GLN A 108 -25.11 -35.90 24.59
CA GLN A 108 -26.42 -35.67 25.21
C GLN A 108 -27.40 -34.97 24.27
N ALA A 109 -26.93 -34.04 23.43
CA ALA A 109 -27.76 -33.38 22.44
C ALA A 109 -28.22 -34.36 21.34
N GLU A 110 -27.33 -35.24 20.88
CA GLU A 110 -27.63 -36.29 19.90
C GLU A 110 -28.64 -37.31 20.46
N LYS A 111 -28.46 -37.76 21.71
CA LYS A 111 -29.42 -38.65 22.38
C LYS A 111 -30.82 -38.04 22.51
N ARG A 112 -30.90 -36.73 22.77
CA ARG A 112 -32.18 -36.01 22.86
C ARG A 112 -32.87 -35.87 21.51
N GLN A 113 -32.12 -35.74 20.42
CA GLN A 113 -32.67 -35.68 19.06
C GLN A 113 -33.12 -37.04 18.53
N GLN A 114 -32.54 -38.14 19.01
CA GLN A 114 -32.94 -39.50 18.63
C GLN A 114 -34.09 -40.08 19.47
N SER A 115 -34.46 -39.40 20.57
CA SER A 115 -35.55 -39.82 21.47
C SER A 115 -36.84 -38.99 21.27
N ALA A 116 -36.88 -38.16 20.22
CA ALA A 116 -38.03 -37.37 19.77
C ALA A 116 -38.54 -37.91 18.43
#